data_AF-A0A3S2ZC08-F1
#
_entry.id   AF-A0A3S2ZC08-F1
#
_cell.length_a   1.000
_cell.length_b   1.000
_cell.length_c   1.000
_cell.angle_alpha   90.00
_cell.angle_beta   90.00
_cell.angle_gamma   90.00
#
_symmetry.space_group_name_H-M   'P 1'
#
loop_
_entity.id
_entity.type
_entity.pdbx_description
1 polymer ?
#
loop_
_entity_poly.entity_id
_entity_poly.type
_entity_poly.pdbx_seq_one_letter_code
_entity_poly.pdbx_strand_id
1 'polypeptide(L)'
;MKYASDGRIPSRAHIDPVELGARVLPWIVILDVLRSGNDVDYRYRLIGTANVTLLGIDRTGARLSDNLDAADVAIIRKSFDDVVLTGKPVFTKAGLPHKQEFLVSVYRAFYPLAGDGVTVDKVIGAAIPEDVKQ
;
A
#
# COMPACT_ATOMS: atom_id res chain seq x y z
N MET A 1 -8.36 -9.61 -8.13
CA MET A 1 -8.28 -10.19 -6.78
C MET A 1 -9.60 -10.91 -6.51
N LYS A 2 -9.59 -12.24 -6.50
CA LYS A 2 -10.79 -13.03 -6.20
C LYS A 2 -10.84 -13.20 -4.68
N TYR A 3 -11.97 -12.86 -4.05
CA TYR A 3 -12.24 -13.34 -2.70
C TYR A 3 -12.23 -14.87 -2.75
N ALA A 4 -11.78 -15.52 -1.68
CA ALA A 4 -12.04 -16.94 -1.54
C ALA A 4 -13.57 -17.13 -1.58
N SER A 5 -14.03 -18.20 -2.24
CA SER A 5 -15.45 -18.46 -2.50
C SER A 5 -16.32 -18.57 -1.24
N ASP A 6 -15.70 -18.56 -0.06
CA ASP A 6 -16.30 -18.64 1.27
C ASP A 6 -16.34 -17.28 2.01
N GLY A 7 -15.96 -16.17 1.36
CA GLY A 7 -15.94 -14.84 1.98
C GLY A 7 -14.69 -14.53 2.81
N ARG A 8 -13.68 -15.41 2.80
CA ARG A 8 -12.40 -15.14 3.48
C ARG A 8 -11.56 -14.10 2.76
N ILE A 9 -10.76 -13.39 3.55
CA ILE A 9 -9.75 -12.46 3.04
C ILE A 9 -8.64 -13.28 2.35
N PRO A 10 -8.20 -12.91 1.13
CA PRO A 10 -7.16 -13.66 0.45
C PRO A 10 -5.81 -13.55 1.18
N SER A 11 -5.02 -14.61 1.16
CA SER A 11 -3.62 -14.55 1.56
C SER A 11 -2.75 -14.01 0.42
N ARG A 12 -1.49 -13.69 0.75
CA ARG A 12 -0.46 -13.35 -0.24
C ARG A 12 -0.25 -14.43 -1.30
N ALA A 13 -0.44 -15.70 -0.94
CA ALA A 13 -0.25 -16.83 -1.86
C ALA A 13 -1.34 -16.92 -2.93
N HIS A 14 -2.48 -16.25 -2.73
CA HIS A 14 -3.54 -16.13 -3.74
C HIS A 14 -3.27 -15.04 -4.79
N ILE A 15 -2.12 -14.36 -4.72
CA ILE A 15 -1.71 -13.37 -5.70
C ILE A 15 -0.56 -13.94 -6.51
N ASP A 16 -0.82 -14.17 -7.79
CA ASP A 16 0.23 -14.44 -8.76
C ASP A 16 0.80 -13.10 -9.29
N PRO A 17 2.08 -12.80 -9.07
CA PRO A 17 2.72 -11.60 -9.62
C PRO A 17 2.65 -11.53 -11.15
N VAL A 18 2.61 -12.67 -11.84
CA VAL A 18 2.52 -12.73 -13.31
C VAL A 18 1.17 -12.17 -13.77
N GLU A 19 0.08 -12.47 -13.05
CA GLU A 19 -1.25 -11.94 -13.35
C GLU A 19 -1.36 -10.43 -13.16
N LEU A 20 -0.57 -9.84 -12.25
CA LEU A 20 -0.52 -8.38 -12.07
C LEU A 20 0.11 -7.68 -13.27
N GLY A 21 1.02 -8.35 -13.97
CA GLY A 21 1.66 -7.88 -15.19
C GLY A 21 2.75 -6.81 -14.96
N ALA A 22 3.66 -6.72 -15.93
CA ALA A 22 4.85 -5.87 -15.85
C ALA A 22 4.55 -4.36 -15.73
N ARG A 23 3.34 -3.91 -16.10
CA ARG A 23 2.95 -2.50 -15.99
C ARG A 23 2.54 -2.11 -14.57
N VAL A 24 1.99 -3.03 -13.79
CA VAL A 24 1.49 -2.75 -12.43
C VAL A 24 2.54 -3.07 -11.37
N LEU A 25 3.32 -4.15 -11.56
CA LEU A 25 4.33 -4.61 -10.59
C LEU A 25 5.27 -3.49 -10.08
N PRO A 26 5.80 -2.58 -10.92
CA PRO A 26 6.67 -1.49 -10.46
C PRO A 26 5.99 -0.50 -9.50
N TRP A 27 4.65 -0.49 -9.45
CA TRP A 27 3.84 0.38 -8.61
C TRP A 27 3.27 -0.31 -7.37
N ILE A 28 3.57 -1.60 -7.16
CA ILE A 28 3.09 -2.36 -6.00
C ILE A 28 3.84 -1.97 -4.73
N VAL A 29 3.12 -1.92 -3.62
CA VAL A 29 3.65 -1.85 -2.26
C VAL A 29 3.04 -2.96 -1.42
N ILE A 30 3.83 -3.56 -0.54
CA ILE A 30 3.36 -4.59 0.39
C ILE A 30 3.86 -4.24 1.78
N LEU A 31 2.95 -4.20 2.73
CA LEU A 31 3.23 -3.90 4.12
C LEU A 31 2.92 -5.11 5.00
N ASP A 32 3.73 -5.28 6.04
CA ASP A 32 3.37 -6.07 7.21
C ASP A 32 2.57 -5.23 8.18
N VAL A 33 1.52 -5.81 8.76
CA VAL A 33 0.82 -5.24 9.90
C VAL A 33 1.55 -5.71 11.17
N LEU A 34 2.13 -4.78 11.90
CA LEU A 34 2.80 -5.01 13.18
C LEU A 34 1.81 -4.69 14.30
N ARG A 35 1.59 -5.63 15.21
CA ARG A 35 0.69 -5.45 16.36
C ARG A 35 1.45 -5.58 17.66
N SER A 36 1.22 -4.64 18.57
CA SER A 36 1.76 -4.67 19.94
C SER A 36 0.68 -4.21 20.90
N GLY A 37 -0.05 -5.15 21.51
CA GLY A 37 -1.23 -4.84 22.30
C GLY A 37 -2.31 -4.17 21.44
N ASN A 38 -2.69 -2.94 21.82
CA ASN A 38 -3.67 -2.15 21.07
C ASN A 38 -3.05 -1.29 19.95
N ASP A 39 -1.71 -1.23 19.89
CA ASP A 39 -1.00 -0.43 18.91
C ASP A 39 -0.81 -1.20 17.59
N VAL A 40 -0.97 -0.48 16.48
CA VAL A 40 -0.76 -0.98 15.12
C VAL A 40 0.23 -0.09 14.40
N ASP A 41 1.22 -0.73 13.76
CA ASP A 41 2.15 -0.06 12.88
C ASP A 41 2.39 -0.88 11.61
N TYR A 42 3.10 -0.31 10.65
CA TYR A 42 3.26 -0.90 9.33
C TYR A 42 4.71 -0.92 8.92
N ARG A 43 5.20 -2.07 8.44
CA ARG A 43 6.55 -2.17 7.86
C ARG A 43 6.47 -2.46 6.38
N TYR A 44 7.17 -1.68 5.57
CA TYR A 44 7.26 -1.94 4.14
C TYR A 44 8.09 -3.21 3.88
N ARG A 45 7.46 -4.25 3.35
CA ARG A 45 8.11 -5.50 2.94
C ARG A 45 8.61 -5.46 1.50
N LEU A 46 7.89 -4.76 0.64
CA LEU A 46 8.23 -4.59 -0.77
C LEU A 46 7.72 -3.24 -1.24
N ILE A 47 8.53 -2.57 -2.05
CA ILE A 47 8.17 -1.37 -2.78
C ILE A 47 8.65 -1.54 -4.21
N GLY A 48 7.74 -1.38 -5.17
CA GLY A 48 8.07 -1.45 -6.58
C GLY A 48 8.97 -0.29 -7.00
N THR A 49 9.81 -0.54 -8.00
CA THR A 49 10.87 0.38 -8.44
C THR A 49 10.35 1.73 -8.95
N ALA A 50 9.15 1.78 -9.53
CA ALA A 50 8.55 3.03 -9.97
C ALA A 50 8.09 3.91 -8.80
N ASN A 51 7.61 3.30 -7.70
CA ASN A 51 7.36 4.04 -6.45
C ASN A 51 8.67 4.61 -5.87
N VAL A 52 9.75 3.82 -5.85
CA VAL A 52 11.06 4.31 -5.37
C VAL A 52 11.52 5.50 -6.20
N THR A 53 11.36 5.42 -7.53
CA THR A 53 11.71 6.51 -8.46
C THR A 53 10.86 7.76 -8.22
N LEU A 54 9.54 7.60 -8.08
CA LEU A 54 8.60 8.70 -7.85
C LEU A 54 8.83 9.38 -6.50
N LEU A 55 9.02 8.60 -5.43
CA LEU A 55 9.19 9.10 -4.07
C LEU A 55 10.64 9.53 -3.78
N GLY A 56 11.60 9.12 -4.61
CA GLY A 56 13.02 9.37 -4.42
C GLY A 56 13.66 8.65 -3.24
N ILE A 57 12.96 7.67 -2.65
CA ILE A 57 13.41 6.94 -1.46
C ILE A 57 12.89 5.49 -1.49
N ASP A 58 13.79 4.54 -1.20
CA ASP A 58 13.42 3.15 -0.93
C ASP A 58 13.14 3.00 0.57
N ARG A 59 11.88 2.76 0.92
CA ARG A 59 11.44 2.55 2.31
C ARG A 59 11.40 1.07 2.71
N THR A 60 11.93 0.15 1.90
CA THR A 60 11.95 -1.27 2.23
C THR A 60 12.59 -1.49 3.60
N GLY A 61 11.89 -2.21 4.47
CA GLY A 61 12.30 -2.49 5.85
C GLY A 61 11.92 -1.40 6.87
N ALA A 62 11.68 -0.17 6.44
CA ALA A 62 11.30 0.93 7.32
C ALA A 62 9.88 0.77 7.86
N ARG A 63 9.61 1.31 9.06
CA ARG A 63 8.26 1.45 9.58
C ARG A 63 7.62 2.73 9.08
N LEU A 64 6.29 2.73 9.00
CA LEU A 64 5.55 3.95 8.69
C LEU A 64 5.80 5.03 9.76
N SER A 65 5.90 4.62 11.03
CA SER A 65 6.22 5.48 12.17
C SER A 65 7.63 6.09 12.14
N ASP A 66 8.58 5.50 11.40
CA ASP A 66 9.95 6.03 11.27
C ASP A 66 10.00 7.27 10.35
N ASN A 67 8.95 7.52 9.56
CA ASN A 67 8.89 8.68 8.66
C ASN A 67 8.39 9.92 9.43
N LEU A 68 9.18 10.99 9.41
CA LEU A 68 8.98 12.19 10.24
C LEU A 68 8.03 13.25 9.63
N ASP A 69 7.58 13.09 8.37
CA ASP A 69 6.68 14.06 7.72
C ASP A 69 5.22 13.83 8.13
N ALA A 70 4.75 14.62 9.09
CA ALA A 70 3.52 14.35 9.85
C ALA A 70 2.21 14.34 9.03
N ALA A 71 2.08 15.16 7.99
CA ALA A 71 0.80 15.31 7.27
C ALA A 71 0.53 14.17 6.27
N ASP A 72 1.50 13.84 5.42
CA ASP A 72 1.36 12.79 4.41
C ASP A 72 1.34 11.39 5.05
N VAL A 73 2.10 11.21 6.13
CA VAL A 73 2.10 9.98 6.93
C VAL A 73 0.74 9.75 7.60
N ALA A 74 0.05 10.79 8.07
CA ALA A 74 -1.27 10.64 8.67
C ALA A 74 -2.32 10.15 7.65
N ILE A 75 -2.31 10.68 6.43
CA ILE A 75 -3.26 10.30 5.37
C ILE A 75 -3.04 8.85 4.95
N ILE A 76 -1.79 8.45 4.72
CA ILE A 76 -1.48 7.06 4.32
C ILE A 76 -1.76 6.09 5.48
N ARG A 77 -1.43 6.47 6.72
CA ARG A 77 -1.73 5.69 7.93
C ARG A 77 -3.22 5.42 8.04
N LYS A 78 -4.06 6.45 7.91
CA LYS A 78 -5.52 6.29 7.95
C LYS A 78 -5.98 5.28 6.90
N SER A 79 -5.43 5.33 5.68
CA SER A 79 -5.80 4.38 4.63
C SER A 79 -5.45 2.94 5.01
N PHE A 80 -4.31 2.71 5.66
CA PHE A 80 -3.92 1.38 6.13
C PHE A 80 -4.77 0.92 7.31
N ASP A 81 -5.02 1.81 8.27
CA ASP A 81 -5.87 1.54 9.42
C ASP A 81 -7.28 1.15 8.97
N ASP A 82 -7.86 1.87 8.00
CA ASP A 82 -9.17 1.57 7.43
C ASP A 82 -9.19 0.16 6.79
N VAL A 83 -8.16 -0.22 6.01
CA VAL A 83 -8.05 -1.56 5.41
C VAL A 83 -7.96 -2.64 6.49
N VAL A 84 -7.11 -2.42 7.49
CA VAL A 84 -6.85 -3.39 8.55
C VAL A 84 -8.06 -3.57 9.46
N LEU A 85 -8.73 -2.48 9.82
CA LEU A 85 -9.90 -2.49 10.69
C LEU A 85 -11.12 -3.11 10.01
N THR A 86 -11.33 -2.80 8.73
CA THR A 86 -12.55 -3.22 8.03
C THR A 86 -12.40 -4.53 7.27
N GLY A 87 -11.16 -4.97 6.99
CA GLY A 87 -10.92 -6.10 6.10
C GLY A 87 -11.43 -5.85 4.68
N LYS A 88 -11.54 -4.58 4.26
CA LYS A 88 -12.06 -4.17 2.94
C LYS A 88 -11.05 -3.31 2.18
N PRO A 89 -11.11 -3.28 0.84
CA PRO A 89 -10.27 -2.41 0.05
C PRO A 89 -10.56 -0.92 0.28
N VAL A 90 -9.51 -0.11 0.21
CA VAL A 90 -9.58 1.36 0.30
C VAL A 90 -8.98 1.98 -0.95
N PHE A 91 -9.67 2.96 -1.53
CA PHE A 91 -9.24 3.70 -2.71
C PHE A 91 -9.12 5.18 -2.39
N THR A 92 -7.98 5.78 -2.70
CA THR A 92 -7.74 7.21 -2.45
C THR A 92 -7.04 7.87 -3.63
N LYS A 93 -7.22 9.18 -3.77
CA LYS A 93 -6.44 10.04 -4.66
C LYS A 93 -5.75 11.08 -3.79
N ALA A 94 -4.44 11.23 -3.94
CA ALA A 94 -3.66 12.18 -3.16
C ALA A 94 -2.63 12.89 -4.05
N GLY A 95 -2.38 14.17 -3.79
CA GLY A 95 -1.27 14.90 -4.39
C GLY A 95 0.04 14.51 -3.70
N LEU A 96 1.09 14.27 -4.49
CA LEU A 96 2.46 14.18 -3.99
C LEU A 96 3.24 15.43 -4.43
N PRO A 97 4.01 16.06 -3.52
CA PRO A 97 4.97 17.08 -3.91
C PRO A 97 5.99 16.49 -4.90
N HIS A 98 6.15 17.12 -6.05
CA HIS A 98 7.18 16.76 -7.03
C HIS A 98 8.30 17.80 -7.06
N LYS A 99 9.52 17.39 -7.43
CA LYS A 99 10.73 18.23 -7.45
C LYS A 99 10.64 19.46 -8.38
N GLN A 100 9.60 19.56 -9.22
CA GLN A 100 9.41 20.62 -10.22
C GLN A 100 8.19 21.53 -9.91
N GLU A 101 7.86 21.71 -8.62
CA GLU A 101 6.82 22.65 -8.14
C GLU A 101 5.35 22.33 -8.52
N PHE A 102 5.07 21.22 -9.19
CA PHE A 102 3.70 20.72 -9.40
C PHE A 102 3.34 19.56 -8.46
N LEU A 103 2.07 19.44 -8.09
CA LEU A 103 1.53 18.28 -7.40
C LEU A 103 1.25 17.17 -8.42
N VAL A 104 1.85 16.00 -8.23
CA VAL A 104 1.49 14.80 -8.99
C VAL A 104 0.32 14.13 -8.30
N SER A 105 -0.82 14.05 -8.97
CA SER A 105 -1.95 13.27 -8.48
C SER A 105 -1.62 11.78 -8.55
N VAL A 106 -1.83 11.04 -7.46
CA VAL A 106 -1.60 9.60 -7.38
C VAL A 106 -2.88 8.89 -6.97
N TYR A 107 -3.29 7.92 -7.78
CA TYR A 107 -4.33 6.96 -7.43
C TYR A 107 -3.74 5.84 -6.60
N ARG A 108 -4.38 5.54 -5.48
CA ARG A 108 -3.98 4.47 -4.57
C ARG A 108 -5.13 3.50 -4.37
N ALA A 109 -4.81 2.22 -4.40
CA ALA A 109 -5.72 1.16 -4.04
C ALA A 109 -5.01 0.21 -3.08
N PHE A 110 -5.57 0.03 -1.89
CA PHE A 110 -5.05 -0.85 -0.86
C PHE A 110 -6.04 -1.97 -0.60
N TYR A 111 -5.53 -3.19 -0.51
CA TYR A 111 -6.31 -4.41 -0.33
C TYR A 111 -5.80 -5.18 0.90
N PRO A 112 -6.72 -5.76 1.68
CA PRO A 112 -6.38 -6.57 2.83
C PRO A 112 -5.83 -7.93 2.39
N LEU A 113 -4.84 -8.42 3.11
CA LEU A 113 -4.35 -9.79 3.02
C LEU A 113 -4.34 -10.45 4.39
N ALA A 114 -4.75 -11.71 4.45
CA ALA A 114 -4.78 -12.50 5.67
C ALA A 114 -4.23 -13.91 5.42
N GLY A 115 -3.18 -14.30 6.15
CA GLY A 115 -2.65 -15.68 6.09
C GLY A 115 -3.62 -16.71 6.66
N ASP A 116 -4.38 -16.33 7.70
CA ASP A 116 -5.44 -17.14 8.30
C ASP A 116 -6.80 -16.94 7.61
N GLY A 117 -6.91 -16.07 6.61
CA GLY A 117 -8.16 -15.73 5.93
C GLY A 117 -9.16 -14.87 6.71
N VAL A 118 -8.79 -14.38 7.90
CA VAL A 118 -9.66 -13.58 8.79
C VAL A 118 -8.95 -12.30 9.26
N THR A 119 -7.76 -12.44 9.83
CA THR A 119 -7.01 -11.35 10.45
C THR A 119 -6.09 -10.72 9.41
N VAL A 120 -6.30 -9.43 9.12
CA VAL A 120 -5.41 -8.70 8.20
C VAL A 120 -4.01 -8.64 8.80
N ASP A 121 -3.07 -9.33 8.16
CA ASP A 121 -1.66 -9.45 8.55
C ASP A 121 -0.73 -8.72 7.58
N LYS A 122 -1.23 -8.39 6.39
CA LYS A 122 -0.54 -7.65 5.34
C LYS A 122 -1.51 -6.75 4.61
N VAL A 123 -0.97 -5.67 4.04
CA VAL A 123 -1.68 -4.82 3.08
C VAL A 123 -0.89 -4.85 1.78
N ILE A 124 -1.56 -5.12 0.66
CA ILE A 124 -0.99 -4.89 -0.67
C ILE A 124 -1.65 -3.65 -1.26
N GLY A 125 -0.90 -2.83 -1.96
CA GLY A 125 -1.48 -1.75 -2.74
C GLY A 125 -0.74 -1.43 -4.00
N ALA A 126 -1.37 -0.60 -4.81
CA ALA A 126 -0.75 0.07 -5.94
C ALA A 126 -0.86 1.58 -5.69
N ALA A 127 0.21 2.32 -5.99
CA ALA A 127 0.21 3.78 -6.01
C ALA A 127 0.71 4.21 -7.39
N ILE A 128 -0.20 4.72 -8.22
CA ILE A 128 0.05 4.99 -9.64
C ILE A 128 -0.25 6.47 -9.89
N PRO A 129 0.69 7.25 -10.46
CA PRO A 129 0.41 8.62 -10.85
C PRO A 129 -0.68 8.67 -11.91
N GLU A 130 -1.59 9.63 -11.79
CA GLU A 130 -2.43 10.07 -12.89
C GLU A 130 -1.49 10.56 -14.00
N ASP A 131 -1.64 10.05 -15.22
CA ASP A 131 -0.75 10.37 -16.35
C ASP A 131 -0.57 11.89 -16.45
N VAL A 132 0.61 12.36 -16.04
CA VAL A 132 1.03 13.74 -16.27
C VAL A 132 1.48 13.74 -17.72
N LYS A 133 0.63 14.19 -18.64
CA LYS A 133 1.07 14.52 -19.99
C LYS A 133 2.27 15.46 -19.86
N GLN A 134 3.44 14.96 -20.28
CA GLN A 134 4.64 15.78 -20.45
C GLN A 134 4.41 16.78 -21.59
#